data_AF-A0A0D5A104-F1
#
_entry.id   AF-A0A0D5A104-F1
#
_cell.length_a   1.000
_cell.length_b   1.000
_cell.length_c   1.000
_cell.angle_alpha   90.00
_cell.angle_beta   90.00
_cell.angle_gamma   90.00
#
_symmetry.space_group_name_H-M   'P 1'
#
loop_
_entity.id
_entity.type
_entity.pdbx_description
1 polymer ?
#
loop_
_entity_poly.entity_id
_entity_poly.type
_entity_poly.pdbx_seq_one_letter_code
_entity_poly.pdbx_strand_id
1 'polypeptide(L)'
;MALCRMKVVVMMTSKKMTLIIAATLLSLEVPSAAFSQEGYSLQLQLTTRKASSDPDGVWDSDTLTSYQDPPVRPDIYTATLNSPSGRWLLTQTTADCNMQGMCTSLLVHFDKKGKKTVVANPQMIQGGKAVLSLNYRKITTTEIGEGGKPVTGSYDVDKLK
;
A
#
# COMPACT_ATOMS: atom_id res chain seq x y z
N MET A 1 28.45 -19.52 -39.44
CA MET A 1 29.70 -18.93 -38.92
C MET A 1 30.12 -19.70 -37.70
N ALA A 2 31.16 -20.52 -37.87
CA ALA A 2 31.81 -21.29 -36.83
C ALA A 2 32.91 -20.43 -36.19
N LEU A 3 33.09 -20.53 -34.87
CA LEU A 3 34.39 -20.34 -34.21
C LEU A 3 34.34 -21.05 -32.86
N CYS A 4 34.89 -22.25 -32.87
CA CYS A 4 35.00 -23.16 -31.74
C CYS A 4 36.49 -23.34 -31.42
N ARG A 5 36.81 -23.29 -30.14
CA ARG A 5 38.00 -23.84 -29.46
C ARG A 5 39.37 -23.29 -29.84
N MET A 6 39.92 -22.49 -28.93
CA MET A 6 41.37 -22.33 -28.81
C MET A 6 41.90 -23.29 -27.74
N LYS A 7 42.78 -24.19 -28.19
CA LYS A 7 43.58 -25.11 -27.37
C LYS A 7 44.61 -24.31 -26.57
N VAL A 8 44.75 -24.60 -25.28
CA VAL A 8 45.96 -24.26 -24.53
C VAL A 8 46.73 -25.56 -24.31
N VAL A 9 47.93 -25.60 -24.89
CA VAL A 9 48.91 -26.68 -24.77
C VAL A 9 49.66 -26.46 -23.45
N VAL A 10 49.57 -27.42 -22.53
CA VAL A 10 50.40 -27.43 -21.31
C VAL A 10 51.64 -28.27 -21.60
N MET A 11 52.78 -27.60 -21.79
CA MET A 11 54.09 -28.23 -21.90
C MET A 11 54.73 -28.21 -20.51
N MET A 12 54.96 -29.39 -19.93
CA MET A 12 55.64 -29.56 -18.64
C MET A 12 57.16 -29.57 -18.84
N THR A 13 57.88 -28.67 -18.18
CA THR A 13 59.32 -28.78 -17.95
C THR A 13 59.72 -28.29 -16.55
N SER A 14 60.08 -29.27 -15.71
CA SER A 14 61.20 -29.31 -14.77
C SER A 14 61.46 -28.18 -13.73
N LYS A 15 61.55 -28.65 -12.48
CA LYS A 15 62.33 -28.13 -11.32
C LYS A 15 61.83 -26.89 -10.54
N LYS A 16 61.31 -27.20 -9.35
CA LYS A 16 61.43 -26.52 -8.05
C LYS A 16 61.45 -24.98 -8.05
N MET A 17 60.32 -24.36 -7.68
CA MET A 17 60.31 -23.29 -6.66
C MET A 17 58.87 -23.04 -6.20
N THR A 18 58.59 -23.37 -4.94
CA THR A 18 57.31 -23.14 -4.28
C THR A 18 57.10 -21.63 -4.11
N LEU A 19 56.17 -21.04 -4.87
CA LEU A 19 55.70 -19.68 -4.65
C LEU A 19 54.33 -19.78 -3.95
N ILE A 20 54.28 -19.49 -2.65
CA ILE A 20 53.04 -19.40 -1.89
C ILE A 20 52.42 -18.04 -2.21
N ILE A 21 51.39 -18.03 -3.07
CA ILE A 21 50.54 -16.85 -3.27
C ILE A 21 49.42 -16.93 -2.24
N ALA A 22 49.53 -16.14 -1.18
CA ALA A 22 48.46 -15.93 -0.21
C ALA A 22 47.34 -15.10 -0.88
N ALA A 23 46.30 -15.76 -1.36
CA ALA A 23 45.07 -15.11 -1.81
C ALA A 23 44.22 -14.76 -0.58
N THR A 24 44.32 -13.52 -0.11
CA THR A 24 43.39 -12.94 0.84
C THR A 24 42.03 -12.76 0.15
N LEU A 25 41.09 -13.66 0.45
CA LEU A 25 39.68 -13.51 0.12
C LEU A 25 39.11 -12.35 0.95
N LEU A 26 39.08 -11.14 0.40
CA LEU A 26 38.21 -10.08 0.88
C LEU A 26 36.77 -10.50 0.56
N SER A 27 36.09 -11.10 1.53
CA SER A 27 34.64 -11.24 1.49
C SER A 27 34.02 -9.84 1.53
N LEU A 28 33.55 -9.35 0.38
CA LEU A 28 32.60 -8.24 0.35
C LEU A 28 31.30 -8.72 0.99
N GLU A 29 31.12 -8.43 2.27
CA GLU A 29 29.82 -8.45 2.91
C GLU A 29 28.98 -7.33 2.26
N VAL A 30 28.20 -7.70 1.25
CA VAL A 30 27.18 -6.81 0.69
C VAL A 30 26.15 -6.60 1.79
N PRO A 31 25.97 -5.38 2.34
CA PRO A 31 24.87 -5.13 3.24
C PRO A 31 23.59 -5.35 2.45
N SER A 32 22.92 -6.47 2.76
CA SER A 32 21.57 -6.71 2.27
C SER A 32 20.71 -5.65 2.94
N ALA A 33 20.45 -4.54 2.23
CA ALA A 33 19.40 -3.63 2.60
C ALA A 33 18.11 -4.47 2.64
N ALA A 34 17.69 -4.82 3.84
CA ALA A 34 16.38 -5.39 4.07
C ALA A 34 15.38 -4.28 3.70
N PHE A 35 14.94 -4.26 2.45
CA PHE A 35 13.76 -3.52 2.07
C PHE A 35 12.62 -4.13 2.87
N SER A 36 12.26 -3.49 3.98
CA SER A 36 10.93 -3.64 4.56
C SER A 36 9.98 -3.37 3.39
N GLN A 37 9.33 -4.41 2.88
CA GLN A 37 8.34 -4.24 1.84
C GLN A 37 7.17 -3.50 2.50
N GLU A 38 7.21 -2.17 2.40
CA GLU A 38 6.06 -1.34 2.72
C GLU A 38 4.90 -1.85 1.85
N GLY A 39 3.74 -2.06 2.46
CA GLY A 39 2.56 -2.54 1.77
C GLY A 39 2.11 -1.61 0.64
N TYR A 40 0.94 -1.89 0.08
CA TYR A 40 0.36 -1.05 -0.96
C TYR A 40 -0.13 0.28 -0.39
N SER A 41 0.51 1.38 -0.82
CA SER A 41 0.13 2.74 -0.46
C SER A 41 -1.17 3.16 -1.17
N LEU A 42 -2.18 3.53 -0.39
CA LEU A 42 -3.46 4.04 -0.86
C LEU A 42 -3.57 5.51 -0.42
N GLN A 43 -3.24 6.44 -1.32
CA GLN A 43 -3.36 7.87 -1.10
C GLN A 43 -4.72 8.35 -1.62
N LEU A 44 -5.60 8.80 -0.73
CA LEU A 44 -6.91 9.31 -1.10
C LEU A 44 -6.77 10.57 -1.96
N GLN A 45 -7.55 10.62 -3.04
CA GLN A 45 -7.67 11.77 -3.93
C GLN A 45 -9.13 12.20 -3.97
N LEU A 46 -9.38 13.51 -4.01
CA LEU A 46 -10.74 14.02 -4.21
C LEU A 46 -11.23 13.60 -5.59
N THR A 47 -12.25 12.73 -5.65
CA THR A 47 -12.78 12.21 -6.92
C THR A 47 -14.20 12.67 -7.20
N THR A 48 -14.98 12.98 -6.16
CA THR A 48 -16.32 13.57 -6.32
C THR A 48 -16.48 14.75 -5.36
N ARG A 49 -16.73 15.95 -5.88
CA ARG A 49 -16.99 17.14 -5.06
C ARG A 49 -18.50 17.34 -4.89
N LYS A 50 -18.96 17.71 -3.69
CA LYS A 50 -20.38 17.96 -3.35
C LYS A 50 -21.28 16.82 -3.85
N ALA A 51 -20.87 15.59 -3.55
CA ALA A 51 -21.48 14.36 -4.04
C ALA A 51 -22.97 14.30 -3.72
N SER A 52 -23.77 14.01 -4.75
CA SER A 52 -25.19 13.65 -4.63
C SER A 52 -25.45 12.16 -4.86
N SER A 53 -24.40 11.42 -5.24
CA SER A 53 -24.42 9.99 -5.54
C SER A 53 -22.98 9.47 -5.47
N ASP A 54 -22.80 8.20 -5.08
CA ASP A 54 -21.50 7.54 -5.09
C ASP A 54 -21.31 6.74 -6.39
N PRO A 55 -20.33 7.08 -7.26
CA PRO A 55 -20.06 6.33 -8.48
C PRO A 55 -19.57 4.90 -8.25
N ASP A 56 -18.96 4.61 -7.10
CA ASP A 56 -18.54 3.25 -6.72
C ASP A 56 -19.65 2.49 -5.97
N GLY A 57 -20.76 3.17 -5.65
CA GLY A 57 -21.92 2.60 -4.98
C GLY A 57 -21.61 2.02 -3.59
N VAL A 58 -20.58 2.51 -2.90
CA VAL A 58 -20.22 2.14 -1.53
C VAL A 58 -21.12 2.85 -0.52
N TRP A 59 -21.23 4.17 -0.65
CA TRP A 59 -22.01 5.06 0.21
C TRP A 59 -23.47 5.11 -0.22
N ASP A 60 -24.37 5.09 0.75
CA ASP A 60 -25.81 5.24 0.51
C ASP A 60 -26.19 6.72 0.30
N SER A 61 -27.41 6.95 -0.19
CA SER A 61 -27.93 8.29 -0.42
C SER A 61 -27.98 9.13 0.86
N ASP A 62 -28.23 8.48 2.00
CA ASP A 62 -28.44 9.13 3.28
C ASP A 62 -27.12 9.71 3.80
N THR A 63 -26.02 8.99 3.66
CA THR A 63 -24.65 9.48 3.93
C THR A 63 -24.29 10.68 3.06
N LEU A 64 -24.87 10.77 1.85
CA LEU A 64 -24.60 11.85 0.89
C LEU A 64 -25.57 13.04 1.01
N THR A 65 -26.46 13.02 2.01
CA THR A 65 -27.31 14.17 2.32
C THR A 65 -26.50 15.33 2.91
N SER A 66 -27.08 16.53 2.92
CA SER A 66 -26.41 17.70 3.49
C SER A 66 -26.29 17.60 5.01
N TYR A 67 -25.11 17.91 5.56
CA TYR A 67 -24.74 17.58 6.96
C TYR A 67 -24.40 18.79 7.84
N GLN A 68 -24.57 20.04 7.36
CA GLN A 68 -24.28 21.27 8.10
C GLN A 68 -25.33 22.36 7.82
N ASP A 69 -25.29 23.45 8.59
CA ASP A 69 -26.00 24.71 8.31
C ASP A 69 -24.95 25.83 8.12
N PRO A 70 -24.83 26.43 6.91
CA PRO A 70 -25.64 26.18 5.72
C PRO A 70 -25.44 24.77 5.12
N PRO A 71 -26.43 24.24 4.38
CA PRO A 71 -26.37 22.90 3.78
C PRO A 71 -25.12 22.69 2.90
N VAL A 72 -24.23 21.80 3.35
CA VAL A 72 -23.06 21.34 2.59
C VAL A 72 -23.24 19.86 2.26
N ARG A 73 -23.09 19.50 0.98
CA ARG A 73 -22.98 18.09 0.55
C ARG A 73 -21.55 17.59 0.72
N PRO A 74 -21.36 16.31 1.05
CA PRO A 74 -20.02 15.79 1.30
C PRO A 74 -19.20 15.66 0.03
N ASP A 75 -17.89 15.73 0.18
CA ASP A 75 -16.95 15.31 -0.85
C ASP A 75 -16.65 13.80 -0.67
N ILE A 76 -16.34 13.11 -1.76
CA ILE A 76 -15.86 11.71 -1.75
C ILE A 76 -14.41 11.69 -2.23
N TYR A 77 -13.56 11.06 -1.43
CA TYR A 77 -12.17 10.80 -1.75
C TYR A 77 -11.97 9.31 -1.98
N THR A 78 -11.20 8.93 -3.00
CA THR A 78 -10.92 7.52 -3.28
C THR A 78 -9.46 7.24 -3.63
N ALA A 79 -9.04 6.01 -3.38
CA ALA A 79 -7.79 5.42 -3.84
C ALA A 79 -8.03 3.97 -4.25
N THR A 80 -7.45 3.53 -5.37
CA THR A 80 -7.68 2.20 -5.93
C THR A 80 -6.40 1.41 -6.09
N LEU A 81 -6.48 0.10 -5.86
CA LEU A 81 -5.43 -0.87 -6.14
C LEU A 81 -6.03 -2.08 -6.86
N ASN A 82 -5.47 -2.44 -8.02
CA ASN A 82 -5.84 -3.67 -8.71
C ASN A 82 -4.92 -4.81 -8.25
N SER A 83 -5.50 -5.97 -7.99
CA SER A 83 -4.80 -7.17 -7.55
C SER A 83 -5.34 -8.41 -8.29
N PRO A 84 -4.64 -9.55 -8.23
CA PRO A 84 -5.14 -10.79 -8.83
C PRO A 84 -6.47 -11.29 -8.25
N SER A 85 -6.89 -10.86 -7.06
CA SER A 85 -8.19 -11.23 -6.47
C SER A 85 -9.34 -10.31 -6.89
N GLY A 86 -9.02 -9.12 -7.39
CA GLY A 86 -10.00 -8.08 -7.67
C GLY A 86 -9.46 -6.67 -7.42
N ARG A 87 -10.37 -5.71 -7.32
CA ARG A 87 -10.07 -4.29 -7.07
C ARG A 87 -10.28 -3.96 -5.61
N TRP A 88 -9.31 -3.31 -5.02
CA TRP A 88 -9.40 -2.68 -3.71
C TRP A 88 -9.71 -1.20 -3.89
N LEU A 89 -10.64 -0.69 -3.09
CA LEU A 89 -11.03 0.71 -3.03
C LEU A 89 -10.95 1.14 -1.57
N LEU A 90 -10.15 2.16 -1.30
CA LEU A 90 -10.28 2.95 -0.09
C LEU A 90 -11.13 4.17 -0.43
N THR A 91 -12.20 4.40 0.30
CA THR A 91 -13.10 5.52 0.09
C THR A 91 -13.41 6.24 1.40
N GLN A 92 -13.55 7.55 1.35
CA GLN A 92 -13.82 8.41 2.50
C GLN A 92 -14.84 9.47 2.09
N THR A 93 -15.77 9.82 2.97
CA THR A 93 -16.61 11.00 2.79
C THR A 93 -16.24 12.09 3.77
N THR A 94 -16.61 13.33 3.47
CA THR A 94 -16.48 14.42 4.45
C THR A 94 -17.68 14.57 5.38
N ALA A 95 -18.72 13.73 5.24
CA ALA A 95 -19.96 13.84 6.02
C ALA A 95 -19.75 13.50 7.49
N ASP A 96 -18.81 12.60 7.79
CA ASP A 96 -18.58 12.03 9.12
C ASP A 96 -17.24 12.44 9.75
N CYS A 97 -16.59 13.46 9.19
CA CYS A 97 -15.36 13.99 9.76
C CYS A 97 -15.65 14.66 11.11
N ASN A 98 -14.83 14.36 12.12
CA ASN A 98 -14.86 15.09 13.39
C ASN A 98 -14.15 16.46 13.30
N MET A 99 -14.18 17.23 14.39
CA MET A 99 -13.55 18.56 14.45
C MET A 99 -12.03 18.58 14.24
N GLN A 100 -11.36 17.43 14.35
CA GLN A 100 -9.92 17.30 14.07
C GLN A 100 -9.65 16.93 12.60
N GLY A 101 -10.68 16.82 11.76
CA GLY A 101 -10.56 16.40 10.37
C GLY A 101 -10.28 14.91 10.20
N MET A 102 -10.50 14.11 11.25
CA MET A 102 -10.47 12.64 11.17
C MET A 102 -11.83 12.14 10.71
N CYS A 103 -11.86 11.34 9.66
CA CYS A 103 -13.09 10.81 9.06
C CYS A 103 -13.01 9.29 8.95
N THR A 104 -14.16 8.62 8.99
CA THR A 104 -14.20 7.18 8.73
C THR A 104 -13.99 6.96 7.24
N SER A 105 -13.11 6.03 6.94
CA SER A 105 -12.90 5.53 5.60
C SER A 105 -13.33 4.08 5.54
N LEU A 106 -13.75 3.61 4.38
CA LEU A 106 -14.09 2.22 4.13
C LEU A 106 -13.06 1.61 3.20
N LEU A 107 -12.47 0.48 3.61
CA LEU A 107 -11.74 -0.39 2.70
C LEU A 107 -12.72 -1.40 2.13
N VAL A 108 -12.79 -1.45 0.81
CA VAL A 108 -13.74 -2.27 0.06
C VAL A 108 -12.98 -3.14 -0.93
N HIS A 109 -13.31 -4.42 -0.98
CA HIS A 109 -12.84 -5.34 -2.00
C HIS A 109 -13.97 -5.69 -2.96
N PHE A 110 -13.75 -5.41 -4.24
CA PHE A 110 -14.58 -5.86 -5.34
C PHE A 110 -13.92 -7.10 -5.94
N ASP A 111 -14.59 -8.25 -5.87
CA ASP A 111 -14.08 -9.46 -6.53
C ASP A 111 -14.11 -9.34 -8.06
N LYS A 112 -13.58 -10.34 -8.77
CA LYS A 112 -13.56 -10.37 -10.25
C LYS A 112 -14.94 -10.30 -10.90
N LYS A 113 -16.02 -10.61 -10.18
CA LYS A 113 -17.40 -10.52 -10.64
C LYS A 113 -18.06 -9.18 -10.28
N GLY A 114 -17.31 -8.26 -9.68
CA GLY A 114 -17.81 -6.97 -9.21
C GLY A 114 -18.55 -7.03 -7.88
N LYS A 115 -18.53 -8.17 -7.16
CA LYS A 115 -19.19 -8.26 -5.85
C LYS A 115 -18.43 -7.43 -4.83
N LYS A 116 -19.11 -6.42 -4.29
CA LYS A 116 -18.61 -5.51 -3.26
C LYS A 116 -18.63 -6.16 -1.87
N THR A 117 -17.53 -6.07 -1.13
CA THR A 117 -17.45 -6.41 0.30
C THR A 117 -16.69 -5.33 1.05
N VAL A 118 -17.29 -4.74 2.09
CA VAL A 118 -16.59 -3.85 3.02
C VAL A 118 -15.80 -4.71 4.01
N VAL A 119 -14.51 -4.44 4.14
CA VAL A 119 -13.55 -5.31 4.85
C VAL A 119 -12.74 -4.59 5.93
N ALA A 120 -12.83 -3.27 6.02
CA ALA A 120 -12.34 -2.50 7.16
C ALA A 120 -12.98 -1.10 7.16
N ASN A 121 -13.01 -0.45 8.32
CA ASN A 121 -13.52 0.91 8.54
C ASN A 121 -12.48 1.83 9.24
N PRO A 122 -11.27 2.00 8.69
CA PRO A 122 -10.21 2.75 9.35
C PRO A 122 -10.55 4.24 9.53
N GLN A 123 -10.01 4.85 10.58
CA GLN A 123 -9.98 6.29 10.75
C GLN A 123 -8.71 6.87 10.11
N MET A 124 -8.82 8.02 9.46
CA MET A 124 -7.66 8.80 9.00
C MET A 124 -8.05 10.26 8.77
N ILE A 125 -7.03 11.13 8.69
CA ILE A 125 -7.24 12.53 8.28
C ILE A 125 -7.91 12.60 6.90
N GLN A 126 -8.69 13.65 6.66
CA GLN A 126 -9.33 13.89 5.36
C GLN A 126 -8.30 13.86 4.22
N GLY A 127 -8.56 13.05 3.19
CA GLY A 127 -7.64 12.89 2.06
C GLY A 127 -6.31 12.22 2.44
N GLY A 128 -6.28 11.49 3.57
CA GLY A 128 -5.10 10.86 4.11
C GLY A 128 -4.57 9.67 3.31
N LYS A 129 -3.53 9.04 3.85
CA LYS A 129 -2.88 7.85 3.30
C LYS A 129 -3.14 6.65 4.20
N ALA A 130 -3.39 5.51 3.58
CA ALA A 130 -3.33 4.21 4.23
C ALA A 130 -2.31 3.30 3.56
N VAL A 131 -1.87 2.27 4.28
CA VAL A 131 -1.02 1.20 3.74
C VAL A 131 -1.72 -0.12 3.95
N LEU A 132 -2.04 -0.81 2.86
CA LEU A 132 -2.58 -2.16 2.86
C LEU A 132 -1.42 -3.16 2.83
N SER A 133 -1.29 -3.99 3.86
CA SER A 133 -0.27 -5.03 3.94
C SER A 133 -0.23 -5.93 2.69
N LEU A 134 0.95 -6.46 2.34
CA LEU A 134 1.12 -7.30 1.15
C LEU A 134 0.28 -8.57 1.14
N ASN A 135 -0.07 -9.09 2.31
CA ASN A 135 -0.95 -10.24 2.46
C ASN A 135 -2.43 -9.86 2.59
N TYR A 136 -2.76 -8.56 2.46
CA TYR A 136 -4.11 -8.00 2.51
C TYR A 136 -4.86 -8.26 3.83
N ARG A 137 -4.15 -8.50 4.94
CA ARG A 137 -4.77 -8.82 6.25
C ARG A 137 -4.89 -7.64 7.20
N LYS A 138 -4.10 -6.59 6.96
CA LYS A 138 -4.11 -5.36 7.74
C LYS A 138 -4.07 -4.12 6.88
N ILE A 139 -4.76 -3.08 7.31
CA ILE A 139 -4.61 -1.72 6.80
C ILE A 139 -4.17 -0.81 7.95
N THR A 140 -3.16 0.01 7.70
CA THR A 140 -2.63 0.98 8.67
C THR A 140 -2.81 2.40 8.18
N THR A 141 -3.08 3.32 9.09
CA THR A 141 -3.33 4.75 8.82
C THR A 141 -2.51 5.63 9.75
N THR A 142 -2.39 6.90 9.38
CA THR A 142 -1.94 7.95 10.30
C THR A 142 -3.16 8.69 10.82
N GLU A 143 -3.29 8.71 12.15
CA GLU A 143 -4.42 9.29 12.87
C GLU A 143 -3.94 10.38 13.83
N ILE A 144 -4.88 11.20 14.31
CA ILE A 144 -4.61 12.22 15.34
C ILE A 144 -5.04 11.66 16.69
N GLY A 145 -4.07 11.34 17.53
CA GLY A 145 -4.30 10.88 18.91
C GLY A 145 -4.47 12.03 19.91
N GLU A 146 -4.50 11.69 21.19
CA GLU A 146 -4.64 12.66 22.26
C GLU A 146 -3.52 13.73 22.22
N GLY A 147 -3.90 14.99 22.42
CA GLY A 147 -2.97 16.12 22.36
C GLY A 147 -2.48 16.46 20.95
N GLY A 148 -3.15 15.98 19.90
CA GLY A 148 -2.87 16.34 18.51
C GLY A 148 -1.67 15.63 17.89
N LYS A 149 -1.14 14.59 18.56
CA LYS A 149 0.04 13.86 18.08
C LYS A 149 -0.35 12.77 17.06
N PRO A 150 0.44 12.54 16.01
CA PRO A 150 0.21 11.43 15.10
C PRO A 150 0.32 10.09 15.83
N VAL A 151 -0.66 9.22 15.60
CA VAL A 151 -0.64 7.81 16.03
C VAL A 151 -0.91 6.90 14.84
N THR A 152 -0.44 5.65 14.92
CA THR A 152 -0.69 4.67 13.86
C THR A 152 -1.95 3.87 14.18
N GLY A 153 -2.95 4.00 13.33
CA GLY A 153 -4.09 3.10 13.28
C GLY A 153 -3.70 1.77 12.67
N SER A 154 -4.26 0.67 13.17
CA SER A 154 -4.08 -0.67 12.59
C SER A 154 -5.38 -1.45 12.69
N TYR A 155 -5.91 -1.83 11.54
CA TYR A 155 -7.21 -2.46 11.41
C TYR A 155 -7.05 -3.80 10.69
N ASP A 156 -7.71 -4.82 11.21
CA ASP A 156 -7.79 -6.11 10.53
C ASP A 156 -8.68 -5.98 9.29
N VAL A 157 -8.28 -6.66 8.23
CA VAL A 157 -9.00 -6.71 6.96
C VAL A 157 -9.75 -8.03 6.92
N ASP A 158 -11.02 -7.95 7.29
CA ASP A 158 -11.94 -9.07 7.32
C ASP A 158 -13.35 -8.57 7.06
N LYS A 159 -14.22 -9.46 6.57
CA LYS A 159 -15.61 -9.08 6.29
C LYS A 159 -16.26 -8.50 7.56
N LEU A 160 -16.67 -7.23 7.48
CA LEU A 160 -17.43 -6.61 8.56
C LEU A 160 -18.82 -7.27 8.64
N LYS A 161 -19.27 -7.56 9.88
CA LYS A 161 -20.55 -8.20 10.16
C LYS A 161 -21.70 -7.23 10.07
#